data_AF-H3C8U5-F1
#
_entry.id   AF-H3C8U5-F1
#
_cell.length_a   1.000
_cell.length_b   1.000
_cell.length_c   1.000
_cell.angle_alpha   90.00
_cell.angle_beta   90.00
_cell.angle_gamma   90.00
#
_symmetry.space_group_name_H-M   'P 1'
#
loop_
_entity.id
_entity.type
_entity.pdbx_description
1 polymer ?
#
loop_
_entity_poly.entity_id
_entity_poly.type
_entity_poly.pdbx_seq_one_letter_code
_entity_poly.pdbx_strand_id
1 'polypeptide(L)'
;ILCLQEVQEDHYENQIKPALLTLGSYQCEYKKRTGSKPDGCAIVFKSSRLSLLSSNPVEFLRPGDALLDRDNVGLVLLLQPSDAASPLGASSICVANTHLLYNPRRGDVKLAQLAILLAEISRLSRLPGGSTGPVVLCGDFNSTPLSPLYSFLTTGCLNYSGLKMGSVRF
;
A
#
# COMPACT_ATOMS: atom_id res chain seq x y z
N ILE A 1 4.24 7.26 -11.29
CA ILE A 1 3.81 6.98 -9.91
C ILE A 1 5.05 6.48 -9.18
N LEU A 2 5.34 6.99 -7.98
CA LEU A 2 6.40 6.51 -7.10
C LEU A 2 5.74 6.02 -5.81
N CYS A 3 6.17 4.87 -5.31
CA CYS A 3 5.72 4.30 -4.05
C CYS A 3 6.95 4.12 -3.17
N LEU A 4 7.08 4.96 -2.14
CA LEU A 4 8.25 5.05 -1.27
C LEU A 4 7.92 4.50 0.12
N GLN A 5 8.85 3.76 0.71
CA GLN A 5 8.79 3.26 2.09
C GLN A 5 9.93 3.89 2.89
N GLU A 6 9.86 3.79 4.23
CA GLU A 6 10.84 4.38 5.16
C GLU A 6 11.03 5.89 4.98
N VAL A 7 9.99 6.58 4.54
CA VAL A 7 10.04 8.03 4.34
C VAL A 7 9.90 8.70 5.71
N GLN A 8 10.98 9.29 6.22
CA GLN A 8 10.97 10.02 7.50
C GLN A 8 10.11 11.29 7.38
N GLU A 9 9.28 11.59 8.38
CA GLU A 9 8.28 12.67 8.35
C GLU A 9 8.89 14.07 8.17
N ASP A 10 9.96 14.39 8.89
CA ASP A 10 10.65 15.67 8.77
C ASP A 10 11.34 15.83 7.41
N HIS A 11 11.95 14.78 6.86
CA HIS A 11 12.51 14.78 5.52
C HIS A 11 11.41 14.86 4.46
N TYR A 12 10.24 14.25 4.70
CA TYR A 12 9.08 14.36 3.83
C TYR A 12 8.65 15.81 3.67
N GLU A 13 8.38 16.50 4.78
CA GLU A 13 7.86 17.88 4.76
C GLU A 13 8.91 18.89 4.32
N ASN A 14 10.17 18.75 4.74
CA ASN A 14 11.18 19.78 4.54
C ASN A 14 12.00 19.60 3.26
N GLN A 15 12.03 18.41 2.66
CA GLN A 15 12.95 18.11 1.54
C GLN A 15 12.23 17.40 0.39
N ILE A 16 11.64 16.23 0.64
CA ILE A 16 11.14 15.33 -0.40
C ILE A 16 9.93 15.94 -1.11
N LYS A 17 8.89 16.33 -0.37
CA LYS A 17 7.67 16.92 -0.95
C LYS A 17 7.96 18.26 -1.66
N PRO A 18 8.70 19.21 -1.06
CA PRO A 18 9.11 20.44 -1.77
C PRO A 18 9.87 20.16 -3.06
N ALA A 19 10.85 19.25 -3.06
CA ALA A 19 11.62 18.91 -4.25
C ALA A 19 10.77 18.26 -5.35
N LEU A 20 9.82 17.40 -5.00
CA LEU A 20 8.93 16.75 -5.96
C LEU A 20 7.91 17.72 -6.56
N LEU A 21 7.42 18.68 -5.77
CA LEU A 21 6.53 19.74 -6.27
C LEU A 21 7.22 20.58 -7.36
N THR A 22 8.51 20.90 -7.18
CA THR A 22 9.28 21.71 -8.14
C THR A 22 9.76 20.94 -9.37
N LEU A 23 10.03 19.63 -9.26
CA LEU A 23 10.60 18.80 -10.34
C LEU A 23 9.61 18.46 -11.48
N GLY A 24 8.33 18.82 -11.36
CA GLY A 24 7.34 18.58 -12.42
C GLY A 24 5.89 18.49 -11.96
N SER A 25 5.52 19.29 -10.95
CA SER A 25 4.17 19.36 -10.40
C SER A 25 3.65 17.99 -9.93
N TYR A 26 4.46 17.25 -9.19
CA TYR A 26 4.01 16.02 -8.55
C TYR A 26 3.12 16.33 -7.34
N GLN A 27 2.04 15.56 -7.19
CA GLN A 27 1.28 15.48 -5.93
C GLN A 27 1.82 14.33 -5.08
N CYS A 28 1.85 14.55 -3.77
CA CYS A 28 2.42 13.62 -2.79
C CYS A 28 1.40 13.35 -1.68
N GLU A 29 1.05 12.09 -1.49
CA GLU A 29 0.28 11.61 -0.36
C GLU A 29 1.19 10.81 0.56
N TYR A 30 1.07 10.99 1.87
CA TYR A 30 1.93 10.38 2.86
C TYR A 30 1.14 9.88 4.07
N LYS A 31 1.51 8.68 4.53
CA LYS A 31 1.03 8.10 5.78
C LYS A 31 2.21 7.68 6.63
N LYS A 32 2.48 8.44 7.69
CA LYS A 32 3.36 8.04 8.78
C LYS A 32 2.83 6.79 9.47
N ARG A 33 3.75 5.94 9.91
CA ARG A 33 3.43 4.84 10.83
C ARG A 33 2.80 5.37 12.13
N THR A 34 2.01 4.53 12.79
CA THR A 34 1.43 4.89 14.09
C THR A 34 2.50 4.85 15.20
N GLY A 35 2.12 5.24 16.42
CA GLY A 35 3.03 5.23 17.56
C GLY A 35 4.17 6.25 17.41
N SER A 36 5.37 5.88 17.86
CA SER A 36 6.54 6.77 17.90
C SER A 36 7.48 6.61 16.70
N LYS A 37 7.07 5.90 15.65
CA LYS A 37 7.91 5.64 14.48
C LYS A 37 7.99 6.89 13.60
N PRO A 38 9.20 7.35 13.21
CA PRO A 38 9.36 8.62 12.50
C PRO A 38 9.05 8.50 10.99
N ASP A 39 8.96 7.27 10.48
CA ASP A 39 8.87 6.94 9.06
C ASP A 39 7.45 6.52 8.62
N GLY A 40 7.23 6.50 7.31
CA GLY A 40 5.96 6.12 6.70
C GLY A 40 6.06 5.71 5.24
N CYS A 41 4.90 5.60 4.60
CA CYS A 41 4.76 5.32 3.18
C CYS A 41 4.27 6.57 2.44
N ALA A 42 4.87 6.85 1.27
CA ALA A 42 4.40 7.90 0.37
C ALA A 42 3.98 7.33 -0.98
N ILE A 43 2.95 7.91 -1.58
CA ILE A 43 2.58 7.69 -2.99
C ILE A 43 2.62 9.04 -3.70
N VAL A 44 3.40 9.11 -4.77
CA VAL A 44 3.68 10.33 -5.53
C VAL A 44 3.28 10.12 -6.99
N PHE A 45 2.59 11.08 -7.59
CA PHE A 45 2.15 11.00 -8.98
C PHE A 45 2.19 12.35 -9.69
N LYS A 46 2.36 12.34 -11.01
CA LYS A 46 2.40 13.57 -11.81
C LYS A 46 0.98 14.11 -11.97
N SER A 47 0.74 15.32 -11.49
CA SER A 47 -0.59 15.97 -11.58
C SER A 47 -1.01 16.27 -13.02
N SER A 48 -0.07 16.33 -13.96
CA SER A 48 -0.35 16.49 -15.40
C SER A 48 -0.87 15.22 -16.08
N ARG A 49 -0.85 14.08 -15.39
CA ARG A 49 -1.28 12.78 -15.95
C ARG A 49 -2.38 12.13 -15.12
N LEU A 50 -2.44 12.43 -13.82
CA LEU A 50 -3.30 11.76 -12.87
C LEU A 50 -3.88 12.79 -11.89
N SER A 51 -5.17 12.68 -11.59
CA SER A 51 -5.84 13.39 -10.50
C SER A 51 -6.17 12.44 -9.35
N LEU A 52 -6.11 12.95 -8.11
CA LEU A 52 -6.51 12.20 -6.93
C LEU A 52 -8.03 12.19 -6.78
N LEU A 53 -8.64 11.00 -6.71
CA LEU A 53 -10.04 10.84 -6.36
C LEU A 53 -10.24 10.54 -4.88
N SER A 54 -9.37 9.70 -4.29
CA SER A 54 -9.38 9.43 -2.85
C SER A 54 -8.01 9.03 -2.33
N SER A 55 -7.72 9.39 -1.08
CA SER A 55 -6.53 9.01 -0.32
C SER A 55 -6.97 8.30 0.95
N ASN A 56 -6.59 7.03 1.09
CA ASN A 56 -7.09 6.15 2.14
C ASN A 56 -5.89 5.54 2.90
N PRO A 57 -5.49 6.14 4.03
CA PRO A 57 -4.47 5.56 4.88
C PRO A 57 -5.01 4.30 5.58
N VAL A 58 -4.16 3.28 5.72
CA VAL A 58 -4.51 2.00 6.35
C VAL A 58 -3.59 1.78 7.54
N GLU A 59 -4.14 1.84 8.75
CA GLU A 59 -3.43 1.45 9.96
C GLU A 59 -3.70 -0.02 10.24
N PHE A 60 -2.65 -0.80 10.48
CA PHE A 60 -2.82 -2.23 10.78
C PHE A 60 -2.98 -2.52 12.27
N LEU A 61 -2.48 -1.65 13.15
CA LEU A 61 -2.69 -1.76 14.59
C LEU A 61 -4.19 -1.78 14.91
N ARG A 62 -4.61 -2.73 15.72
CA ARG A 62 -5.97 -2.81 16.27
C ARG A 62 -5.87 -2.88 17.80
N PRO A 63 -6.20 -1.80 18.53
CA PRO A 63 -6.14 -1.82 19.99
C PRO A 63 -6.95 -2.97 20.57
N GLY A 64 -6.33 -3.78 21.43
CA GLY A 64 -6.95 -4.96 22.05
C GLY A 64 -6.84 -6.27 21.24
N ASP A 65 -6.32 -6.22 20.00
CA ASP A 65 -6.02 -7.43 19.21
C ASP A 65 -4.57 -7.88 19.46
N ALA A 66 -4.39 -9.12 19.94
CA ALA A 66 -3.07 -9.66 20.28
C ALA A 66 -2.21 -9.98 19.04
N LEU A 67 -2.83 -10.18 17.88
CA LEU A 67 -2.14 -10.44 16.62
C LEU A 67 -1.73 -9.14 15.94
N LEU A 68 -2.64 -8.16 15.89
CA LEU A 68 -2.48 -6.89 15.20
C LEU A 68 -1.96 -5.79 16.13
N ASP A 69 -0.78 -6.01 16.70
CA ASP A 69 -0.12 -5.18 17.73
C ASP A 69 1.05 -4.34 17.19
N ARG A 70 1.06 -4.04 15.88
CA ARG A 70 2.20 -3.39 15.19
C ARG A 70 1.79 -2.14 14.42
N ASP A 71 2.62 -1.11 14.56
CA ASP A 71 2.45 0.21 13.93
C ASP A 71 2.76 0.30 12.43
N ASN A 72 2.77 -0.84 11.72
CA ASN A 72 2.92 -0.82 10.27
C ASN A 72 1.66 -0.19 9.62
N VAL A 73 1.84 0.39 8.44
CA VAL A 73 0.76 1.08 7.72
C VAL A 73 0.79 0.75 6.22
N GLY A 74 -0.32 1.01 5.57
CA GLY A 74 -0.43 1.11 4.12
C GLY A 74 -1.06 2.44 3.71
N LEU A 75 -1.02 2.73 2.42
CA LEU A 75 -1.68 3.87 1.81
C LEU A 75 -2.28 3.42 0.49
N VAL A 76 -3.57 3.68 0.27
CA VAL A 76 -4.29 3.32 -0.95
C VAL A 76 -4.91 4.57 -1.58
N LEU A 77 -4.47 4.89 -2.78
CA LEU A 77 -5.02 5.99 -3.57
C LEU A 77 -5.90 5.46 -4.70
N LEU A 78 -6.98 6.16 -4.99
CA LEU A 78 -7.70 6.01 -6.24
C LEU A 78 -7.34 7.21 -7.13
N LEU A 79 -6.72 6.95 -8.28
CA LEU A 79 -6.25 7.97 -9.21
C LEU A 79 -7.00 7.88 -10.54
N GLN A 80 -7.35 9.03 -11.12
CA GLN A 80 -7.98 9.09 -12.43
C GLN A 80 -7.00 9.62 -13.47
N PRO A 81 -6.84 8.96 -14.63
CA PRO A 81 -6.10 9.51 -15.76
C PRO A 81 -6.68 10.85 -16.21
N SER A 82 -5.83 11.86 -16.35
CA SER A 82 -6.23 13.24 -16.69
C SER A 82 -6.33 13.53 -18.19
N ASP A 83 -6.24 12.50 -19.04
CA ASP A 83 -6.11 12.71 -20.49
C ASP A 83 -7.42 13.23 -21.12
N ALA A 84 -7.35 14.36 -21.83
CA ALA A 84 -8.50 14.98 -22.49
C ALA A 84 -9.03 14.14 -23.67
N ALA A 85 -8.20 13.24 -24.22
CA ALA A 85 -8.57 12.27 -25.23
C ALA A 85 -9.07 10.94 -24.65
N SER A 86 -9.03 10.79 -23.32
CA SER A 86 -9.58 9.58 -22.71
C SER A 86 -11.09 9.59 -22.94
N PRO A 87 -11.68 8.52 -23.50
CA PRO A 87 -13.12 8.45 -23.67
C PRO A 87 -13.79 8.72 -22.32
N LEU A 88 -14.96 9.37 -22.34
CA LEU A 88 -15.82 9.48 -21.15
C LEU A 88 -15.87 8.11 -20.46
N GLY A 89 -15.24 7.98 -19.29
CA GLY A 89 -15.11 6.71 -18.59
C GLY A 89 -13.70 6.08 -18.52
N ALA A 90 -12.62 6.86 -18.57
CA ALA A 90 -11.29 6.38 -18.16
C ALA A 90 -11.38 5.68 -16.80
N SER A 91 -11.09 4.38 -16.74
CA SER A 91 -11.16 3.62 -15.49
C SER A 91 -10.11 4.12 -14.52
N SER A 92 -10.52 4.43 -13.29
CA SER A 92 -9.60 4.82 -12.23
C SER A 92 -8.63 3.70 -11.89
N ILE A 93 -7.39 4.05 -11.54
CA ILE A 93 -6.34 3.13 -11.13
C ILE A 93 -6.22 3.19 -9.61
N CYS A 94 -6.35 2.04 -8.95
CA CYS A 94 -6.09 1.90 -7.53
C CYS A 94 -4.59 1.66 -7.32
N VAL A 95 -3.91 2.53 -6.58
CA VAL A 95 -2.48 2.42 -6.28
C VAL A 95 -2.33 2.22 -4.78
N ALA A 96 -1.69 1.11 -4.39
CA ALA A 96 -1.42 0.79 -3.00
C ALA A 96 0.08 0.73 -2.74
N ASN A 97 0.47 1.17 -1.54
CA ASN A 97 1.83 1.10 -1.05
C ASN A 97 1.83 0.66 0.42
N THR A 98 2.78 -0.17 0.82
CA THR A 98 2.92 -0.59 2.22
C THR A 98 4.37 -0.93 2.58
N HIS A 99 4.64 -0.99 3.88
CA HIS A 99 5.82 -1.61 4.45
C HIS A 99 5.37 -2.56 5.56
N LEU A 100 5.30 -3.86 5.25
CA LEU A 100 4.85 -4.90 6.17
C LEU A 100 5.86 -5.13 7.30
N LEU A 101 5.43 -5.81 8.37
CA LEU A 101 6.29 -6.16 9.48
C LEU A 101 7.57 -6.89 9.02
N TYR A 102 8.73 -6.46 9.53
CA TYR A 102 10.01 -7.10 9.24
C TYR A 102 10.14 -8.50 9.87
N ASN A 103 9.75 -8.66 11.15
CA ASN A 103 10.07 -9.83 11.98
C ASN A 103 9.79 -11.18 11.25
N PRO A 104 10.84 -11.98 10.94
CA PRO A 104 10.72 -13.19 10.14
C PRO A 104 10.09 -14.38 10.89
N ARG A 105 9.71 -14.20 12.16
CA ARG A 105 8.97 -15.20 12.95
C ARG A 105 7.47 -14.93 13.00
N ARG A 106 7.01 -13.79 12.47
CA ARG A 106 5.62 -13.33 12.57
C ARG A 106 4.93 -13.28 11.21
N GLY A 107 5.00 -14.39 10.47
CA GLY A 107 4.33 -14.52 9.18
C GLY A 107 2.81 -14.42 9.28
N ASP A 108 2.25 -14.82 10.41
CA ASP A 108 0.86 -14.60 10.84
C ASP A 108 0.48 -13.11 10.80
N VAL A 109 1.32 -12.25 11.37
CA VAL A 109 1.07 -10.80 11.37
C VAL A 109 1.23 -10.22 9.97
N LYS A 110 2.25 -10.63 9.22
CA LYS A 110 2.43 -10.16 7.83
C LYS A 110 1.22 -10.52 6.96
N LEU A 111 0.71 -11.75 7.09
CA LEU A 111 -0.48 -12.20 6.37
C LEU A 111 -1.73 -11.41 6.80
N ALA A 112 -1.92 -11.15 8.09
CA ALA A 112 -3.04 -10.35 8.59
C ALA A 112 -2.98 -8.89 8.11
N GLN A 113 -1.80 -8.25 8.18
CA GLN A 113 -1.58 -6.90 7.64
C GLN A 113 -1.88 -6.85 6.14
N LEU A 114 -1.38 -7.82 5.38
CA LEU A 114 -1.65 -7.92 3.95
C LEU A 114 -3.14 -8.12 3.66
N ALA A 115 -3.84 -8.97 4.42
CA ALA A 115 -5.26 -9.18 4.24
C ALA A 115 -6.08 -7.90 4.47
N ILE A 116 -5.74 -7.09 5.47
CA ILE A 116 -6.37 -5.78 5.71
C ILE A 116 -6.13 -4.84 4.53
N LEU A 117 -4.90 -4.77 4.01
CA LEU A 117 -4.57 -3.95 2.85
C LEU A 117 -5.34 -4.40 1.60
N LEU A 118 -5.40 -5.70 1.33
CA LEU A 118 -6.13 -6.26 0.20
C LEU A 118 -7.64 -6.03 0.30
N ALA A 119 -8.20 -6.05 1.52
CA ALA A 119 -9.60 -5.71 1.73
C ALA A 119 -9.89 -4.24 1.36
N GLU A 120 -8.99 -3.33 1.70
CA GLU A 120 -9.12 -1.91 1.34
C GLU A 120 -8.93 -1.67 -0.17
N ILE A 121 -7.95 -2.33 -0.78
CA ILE A 121 -7.76 -2.33 -2.24
C ILE A 121 -9.03 -2.83 -2.92
N SER A 122 -9.59 -3.96 -2.47
CA SER A 122 -10.83 -4.51 -3.01
C SER A 122 -11.99 -3.53 -2.86
N ARG A 123 -12.09 -2.82 -1.73
CA ARG A 123 -13.12 -1.80 -1.51
C ARG A 123 -13.04 -0.65 -2.51
N LEU A 124 -11.84 -0.14 -2.78
CA LEU A 124 -11.62 1.03 -3.62
C LEU A 124 -11.57 0.73 -5.11
N SER A 125 -11.15 -0.47 -5.49
CA SER A 125 -11.06 -0.89 -6.90
C SER A 125 -12.34 -1.49 -7.44
N ARG A 126 -13.37 -1.74 -6.62
CA ARG A 126 -14.67 -2.23 -7.10
C ARG A 126 -15.34 -1.23 -8.03
N LEU A 127 -15.66 -1.68 -9.25
CA LEU A 127 -16.38 -0.92 -10.27
C LEU A 127 -17.89 -1.21 -10.21
N PRO A 128 -18.73 -0.32 -10.79
CA PRO A 128 -20.14 -0.64 -11.05
C PRO A 128 -20.25 -1.95 -11.83
N GLY A 129 -21.12 -2.87 -11.38
CA GLY A 129 -21.24 -4.22 -11.96
C GLY A 129 -20.40 -5.29 -11.27
N GLY A 130 -19.61 -4.93 -10.24
CA GLY A 130 -18.94 -5.90 -9.36
C GLY A 130 -17.56 -6.37 -9.84
N SER A 131 -17.10 -5.95 -11.01
CA SER A 131 -15.73 -6.19 -11.48
C SER A 131 -14.72 -5.34 -10.71
N THR A 132 -13.46 -5.78 -10.71
CA THR A 132 -12.35 -5.04 -10.10
C THR A 132 -11.62 -4.23 -11.16
N GLY A 133 -11.41 -2.94 -10.90
CA GLY A 133 -10.61 -2.03 -11.71
C GLY A 133 -9.10 -2.31 -11.58
N PRO A 134 -8.28 -1.63 -12.40
CA PRO A 134 -6.84 -1.85 -12.39
C PRO A 134 -6.20 -1.48 -11.04
N VAL A 135 -5.34 -2.37 -10.54
CA VAL A 135 -4.61 -2.21 -9.27
C VAL A 135 -3.11 -2.24 -9.53
N VAL A 136 -2.38 -1.30 -8.93
CA VAL A 136 -0.93 -1.33 -8.78
C VAL A 136 -0.62 -1.47 -7.29
N LEU A 137 -0.07 -2.60 -6.89
CA LEU A 137 0.34 -2.87 -5.51
C LEU A 137 1.87 -2.85 -5.42
N CYS A 138 2.40 -1.85 -4.72
CA CYS A 138 3.82 -1.68 -4.42
C CYS A 138 4.07 -1.86 -2.92
N GLY A 139 5.32 -2.06 -2.54
CA GLY A 139 5.71 -2.02 -1.14
C GLY A 139 6.93 -2.86 -0.81
N ASP A 140 7.38 -2.72 0.43
CA ASP A 140 8.27 -3.67 1.06
C ASP A 140 7.41 -4.69 1.83
N PHE A 141 7.32 -5.90 1.28
CA PHE A 141 6.55 -6.99 1.87
C PHE A 141 7.33 -7.77 2.93
N ASN A 142 8.61 -7.45 3.13
CA ASN A 142 9.54 -8.18 4.00
C ASN A 142 9.44 -9.70 3.79
N SER A 143 9.27 -10.09 2.53
CA SER A 143 9.00 -11.46 2.08
C SER A 143 9.72 -11.66 0.76
N THR A 144 10.19 -12.88 0.53
CA THR A 144 10.98 -13.20 -0.66
C THR A 144 10.14 -13.84 -1.75
N PRO A 145 10.66 -13.89 -2.98
CA PRO A 145 10.06 -14.70 -4.04
C PRO A 145 9.83 -16.14 -3.55
N LEU A 146 8.74 -16.76 -3.98
CA LEU A 146 8.35 -18.14 -3.60
C LEU A 146 7.95 -18.36 -2.13
N SER A 147 8.02 -17.33 -1.27
CA SER A 147 7.45 -17.42 0.07
C SER A 147 5.93 -17.69 0.02
N PRO A 148 5.32 -18.26 1.08
CA PRO A 148 3.87 -18.45 1.15
C PRO A 148 3.07 -17.15 0.92
N LEU A 149 3.59 -16.00 1.40
CA LEU A 149 2.97 -14.69 1.20
C LEU A 149 3.05 -14.24 -0.26
N TYR A 150 4.19 -14.47 -0.93
CA TYR A 150 4.32 -14.25 -2.37
C TYR A 150 3.36 -15.14 -3.18
N SER A 151 3.24 -16.41 -2.80
CA SER A 151 2.32 -17.36 -3.44
C SER A 151 0.88 -16.90 -3.27
N PHE A 152 0.50 -16.40 -2.09
CA PHE A 152 -0.83 -15.84 -1.86
C PHE A 152 -1.12 -14.65 -2.80
N LEU A 153 -0.18 -13.72 -2.93
CA LEU A 153 -0.32 -12.55 -3.82
C LEU A 153 -0.45 -12.92 -5.30
N THR A 154 0.30 -13.92 -5.75
CA THR A 154 0.39 -14.28 -7.18
C THR A 154 -0.64 -15.29 -7.64
N THR A 155 -1.13 -16.13 -6.72
CA THR A 155 -2.13 -17.18 -7.04
C THR A 155 -3.53 -16.85 -6.53
N GLY A 156 -3.65 -15.86 -5.63
CA GLY A 156 -4.92 -15.47 -5.01
C GLY A 156 -5.40 -16.42 -3.90
N CYS A 157 -4.64 -17.48 -3.58
CA CYS A 157 -5.00 -18.42 -2.53
C CYS A 157 -3.79 -18.89 -1.73
N LEU A 158 -4.03 -19.32 -0.48
CA LEU A 158 -3.01 -19.88 0.38
C LEU A 158 -3.63 -20.95 1.27
N ASN A 159 -3.14 -22.18 1.16
CA ASN A 159 -3.40 -23.20 2.18
C ASN A 159 -2.38 -23.03 3.31
N TYR A 160 -2.86 -22.52 4.45
CA TYR A 160 -2.02 -22.26 5.63
C TYR A 160 -2.12 -23.37 6.69
N SER A 161 -2.87 -24.45 6.44
CA SER A 161 -2.95 -25.59 7.36
C SER A 161 -1.57 -26.22 7.57
N GLY A 162 -1.14 -26.32 8.83
CA GLY A 162 0.18 -26.87 9.19
C GLY A 162 1.37 -25.95 8.87
N LEU A 163 1.13 -24.74 8.36
CA LEU A 163 2.19 -23.78 8.07
C LEU A 163 2.75 -23.23 9.39
N LYS A 164 4.05 -23.41 9.64
CA LYS A 164 4.67 -22.84 10.85
C LYS A 164 4.79 -21.31 10.68
N MET A 165 4.56 -20.56 11.75
CA MET A 165 4.68 -19.09 11.75
C MET A 165 6.04 -18.57 11.22
N GLY A 166 7.11 -19.33 11.44
CA GLY A 166 8.45 -19.04 10.94
C GLY A 166 8.79 -19.64 9.56
N SER A 167 7.86 -20.32 8.90
CA SER A 167 8.03 -20.86 7.53
C SER A 167 7.62 -19.86 6.45
N VAL A 168 7.04 -18.71 6.83
CA VAL A 168 6.95 -17.54 5.96
C VAL A 168 8.30 -16.82 5.99
N ARG A 169 9.34 -17.49 5.49
CA ARG A 169 10.73 -17.01 5.50
C ARG A 169 11.34 -16.98 4.10
N PHE A 170 12.45 -16.24 4.07
CA PHE A 170 13.32 -15.80 2.97
C PHE A 170 13.58 -16.81 1.85
#